data_AF-A0A518FQ82-F1
#
_entry.id   AF-A0A518FQ82-F1
#
_cell.length_a   1.000
_cell.length_b   1.000
_cell.length_c   1.000
_cell.angle_alpha   90.00
_cell.angle_beta   90.00
_cell.angle_gamma   90.00
#
_symmetry.space_group_name_H-M   'P 1'
#
loop_
_entity.id
_entity.type
_entity.pdbx_description
1 polymer ?
#
loop_
_entity_poly.entity_id
_entity_poly.type
_entity_poly.pdbx_seq_one_letter_code
_entity_poly.pdbx_strand_id
1 'polypeptide(L)'
;MLFGNPKLYARAREAKLGKASLSGPLEDLRVWVNSRYSINVLDIVYDSIELGPHEGRPRLNLIIETTGDYDQLHKDSLTLKPSIKRSILNRFSRIVSASPSPKQFNTDNVHLITDDFSREAIGRATEQFLRNDSQTIVVNFPDANIWDISGFSGLIVVFYHTEDDIVGNQKNGQSDAIRQSCYEKVKPYDEFRYLTPDKFSLKFDSKQNVDENYKGSMFYYWR
;
A
#
# COMPACT_ATOMS: atom_id res chain seq x y z
N MET A 1 2.59 -1.99 -11.17
CA MET A 1 2.00 -1.68 -9.86
C MET A 1 3.10 -1.81 -8.83
N LEU A 2 3.10 -0.88 -7.88
CA LEU A 2 4.07 -0.77 -6.80
C LEU A 2 4.00 -1.98 -5.88
N PHE A 3 2.77 -2.42 -5.59
CA PHE A 3 2.48 -3.63 -4.84
C PHE A 3 3.16 -4.86 -5.48
N GLY A 4 3.95 -5.58 -4.68
CA GLY A 4 4.63 -6.79 -5.12
C GLY A 4 5.83 -6.58 -6.06
N ASN A 5 6.26 -5.33 -6.31
CA ASN A 5 7.42 -5.03 -7.14
C ASN A 5 8.54 -4.34 -6.33
N PRO A 6 9.52 -5.09 -5.79
CA PRO A 6 10.60 -4.54 -4.96
C PRO A 6 11.44 -3.47 -5.66
N LYS A 7 11.65 -3.60 -6.97
CA LYS A 7 12.45 -2.64 -7.75
C LYS A 7 11.73 -1.29 -7.86
N LEU A 8 10.43 -1.33 -8.14
CA LEU A 8 9.61 -0.13 -8.24
C LEU A 8 9.47 0.57 -6.88
N TYR A 9 9.28 -0.20 -5.80
CA TYR A 9 9.26 0.35 -4.44
C TYR A 9 10.60 0.99 -4.07
N ALA A 10 11.73 0.32 -4.33
CA ALA A 10 13.05 0.88 -4.06
C ALA A 10 13.26 2.21 -4.79
N ARG A 11 12.84 2.31 -6.06
CA ARG A 11 12.92 3.55 -6.83
C ARG A 11 12.08 4.68 -6.21
N ALA A 12 10.82 4.40 -5.85
CA ALA A 12 9.95 5.37 -5.18
C ALA A 12 10.51 5.82 -3.81
N ARG A 13 11.10 4.88 -3.08
CA ARG A 13 11.77 5.11 -1.80
C ARG A 13 12.97 6.06 -1.95
N GLU A 14 13.82 5.85 -2.96
CA GLU A 14 14.94 6.77 -3.24
C GLU A 14 14.44 8.16 -3.65
N ALA A 15 13.34 8.25 -4.40
CA ALA A 15 12.71 9.53 -4.71
C ALA A 15 12.19 10.24 -3.43
N LYS A 16 11.53 9.50 -2.53
CA LYS A 16 11.08 10.02 -1.22
C LYS A 16 12.23 10.50 -0.34
N LEU A 17 13.38 9.83 -0.41
CA LEU A 17 14.61 10.22 0.30
C LEU A 17 15.37 11.39 -0.38
N GLY A 18 14.88 11.90 -1.52
CA GLY A 18 15.55 12.97 -2.28
C GLY A 18 16.82 12.52 -3.01
N LYS A 19 17.03 11.20 -3.15
CA LYS A 19 18.21 10.60 -3.80
C LYS A 19 17.99 10.28 -5.27
N ALA A 20 16.73 10.21 -5.70
CA ALA A 20 16.36 10.08 -7.10
C ALA A 20 15.50 11.28 -7.53
N SER A 21 15.62 11.68 -8.78
CA SER A 21 14.81 12.75 -9.37
C SER A 21 14.40 12.37 -10.78
N LEU A 22 13.18 12.76 -11.15
CA LEU A 22 12.73 12.69 -12.52
C LEU A 22 13.43 13.77 -13.34
N SER A 23 13.41 13.61 -14.66
CA SER A 23 13.92 14.58 -15.61
C SER A 23 13.02 14.68 -16.83
N GLY A 24 13.04 15.82 -17.51
CA GLY A 24 12.33 16.03 -18.77
C GLY A 24 10.81 15.91 -18.63
N PRO A 25 10.10 15.35 -19.62
CA PRO A 25 8.64 15.37 -19.66
C PRO A 25 7.92 14.78 -18.44
N LEU A 26 8.54 13.79 -17.77
CA LEU A 26 7.94 13.18 -16.58
C LEU A 26 8.03 14.10 -15.36
N GLU A 27 9.11 14.86 -15.23
CA GLU A 27 9.25 15.87 -14.17
C GLU A 27 8.26 17.02 -14.37
N ASP A 28 8.14 17.52 -15.60
CA ASP A 28 7.16 18.57 -15.94
C ASP A 28 5.72 18.12 -15.65
N LEU A 29 5.42 16.84 -15.90
CA LEU A 29 4.12 16.26 -15.57
C LEU A 29 3.94 16.18 -14.05
N ARG A 30 4.95 15.71 -13.30
CA ARG A 30 4.90 15.63 -11.84
C ARG A 30 4.61 16.99 -11.21
N VAL A 31 5.35 18.02 -11.62
CA VAL A 31 5.16 19.41 -11.16
C VAL A 31 3.74 19.88 -11.45
N TRP A 32 3.24 19.64 -12.67
CA TRP A 32 1.89 20.05 -13.03
C TRP A 32 0.81 19.30 -12.23
N VAL A 33 0.94 17.98 -12.04
CA VAL A 33 -0.02 17.17 -11.28
C VAL A 33 -0.05 17.63 -9.82
N ASN A 34 1.12 17.80 -9.20
CA ASN A 34 1.24 18.26 -7.82
C ASN A 34 0.55 19.63 -7.63
N SER A 35 0.82 20.58 -8.53
CA SER A 35 0.19 21.90 -8.49
C SER A 35 -1.31 21.86 -8.76
N ARG A 36 -1.77 21.08 -9.75
CA ARG A 36 -3.17 21.06 -10.20
C ARG A 36 -4.10 20.46 -9.15
N TYR A 37 -3.65 19.42 -8.46
CA TYR A 37 -4.45 18.63 -7.53
C TYR A 37 -4.04 18.82 -6.07
N SER A 38 -3.00 19.62 -5.78
CA SER A 38 -2.48 19.84 -4.42
C SER A 38 -2.10 18.52 -3.72
N ILE A 39 -1.43 17.65 -4.46
CA ILE A 39 -0.95 16.34 -3.98
C ILE A 39 0.57 16.24 -4.11
N ASN A 40 1.17 15.20 -3.54
CA ASN A 40 2.55 14.85 -3.84
C ASN A 40 2.69 13.54 -4.61
N VAL A 41 3.12 13.63 -5.87
CA VAL A 41 3.64 12.52 -6.66
C VAL A 41 5.15 12.40 -6.41
N LEU A 42 5.59 11.23 -5.94
CA LEU A 42 7.00 10.94 -5.65
C LEU A 42 7.79 10.61 -6.92
N ASP A 43 7.21 9.77 -7.77
CA ASP A 43 7.86 9.26 -8.97
C ASP A 43 6.83 8.93 -10.05
N ILE A 44 7.29 8.91 -11.30
CA ILE A 44 6.48 8.55 -12.45
C ILE A 44 7.25 7.52 -13.28
N VAL A 45 6.64 6.38 -13.51
CA VAL A 45 7.19 5.33 -14.36
C VAL A 45 6.42 5.25 -15.65
N TYR A 46 7.15 5.32 -16.76
CA TYR A 46 6.61 5.11 -18.09
C TYR A 46 7.24 3.83 -18.65
N ASP A 47 6.40 2.84 -18.93
CA ASP A 47 6.78 1.52 -19.44
C ASP A 47 5.72 0.97 -20.41
N SER A 48 5.83 -0.31 -20.77
CA SER A 48 4.82 -1.02 -21.54
C SER A 48 4.21 -2.14 -20.69
N ILE A 49 2.94 -2.42 -20.90
CA ILE A 49 2.27 -3.59 -20.30
C ILE A 49 2.95 -4.86 -20.84
N GLU A 50 3.48 -5.67 -19.93
CA GLU A 50 4.30 -6.85 -20.29
C GLU A 50 3.47 -8.10 -20.61
N LEU A 51 2.24 -8.20 -20.10
CA LEU A 51 1.43 -9.41 -20.19
C LEU A 51 -0.07 -9.10 -20.32
N GLY A 52 -0.81 -10.03 -20.94
CA GLY A 52 -2.27 -10.00 -21.03
C GLY A 52 -2.81 -9.34 -22.30
N PRO A 53 -4.14 -9.10 -22.40
CA PRO A 53 -4.80 -8.64 -23.63
C PRO A 53 -4.41 -7.22 -24.06
N HIS A 54 -3.55 -6.54 -23.30
CA HIS A 54 -3.07 -5.19 -23.56
C HIS A 54 -1.53 -5.13 -23.62
N GLU A 55 -0.86 -6.26 -23.85
CA GLU A 55 0.59 -6.31 -24.02
C GLU A 55 1.10 -5.27 -25.04
N GLY A 56 2.26 -4.67 -24.75
CA GLY A 56 2.90 -3.64 -25.56
C GLY A 56 2.29 -2.25 -25.43
N ARG A 57 1.08 -2.13 -24.87
CA ARG A 57 0.41 -0.84 -24.64
C ARG A 57 1.24 0.03 -23.68
N PRO A 58 1.50 1.31 -24.01
CA PRO A 58 2.16 2.23 -23.09
C PRO A 58 1.40 2.37 -21.77
N ARG A 59 2.13 2.40 -20.66
CA ARG A 59 1.59 2.61 -19.33
C ARG A 59 2.34 3.74 -18.64
N LEU A 60 1.56 4.61 -18.01
CA LEU A 60 2.04 5.70 -17.18
C LEU A 60 1.58 5.42 -15.76
N ASN A 61 2.53 5.29 -14.84
CA ASN A 61 2.27 5.00 -13.44
C ASN A 61 2.71 6.17 -12.57
N LEU A 62 1.76 6.78 -11.86
CA LEU A 62 2.01 7.84 -10.90
C LEU A 62 2.08 7.23 -9.49
N ILE A 63 3.23 7.36 -8.83
CA ILE A 63 3.40 6.90 -7.45
C ILE A 63 3.12 8.08 -6.52
N ILE A 64 1.97 8.02 -5.84
CA ILE A 64 1.45 9.08 -4.99
C ILE A 64 1.92 8.83 -3.56
N GLU A 65 2.39 9.87 -2.87
CA GLU A 65 3.00 9.73 -1.56
C GLU A 65 2.05 9.14 -0.51
N THR A 66 0.87 9.74 -0.37
CA THR A 66 -0.05 9.44 0.74
C THR A 66 -1.37 8.86 0.27
N THR A 67 -2.00 8.03 1.11
CA THR A 67 -3.35 7.54 0.86
C THR A 67 -4.37 8.66 0.69
N GLY A 68 -4.26 9.74 1.46
CA GLY A 68 -5.16 10.89 1.33
C GLY A 68 -5.06 11.56 -0.05
N ASP A 69 -3.86 11.73 -0.58
CA ASP A 69 -3.64 12.24 -1.94
C ASP A 69 -4.13 11.27 -3.01
N TYR A 70 -3.89 9.96 -2.80
CA TYR A 70 -4.37 8.91 -3.69
C TYR A 70 -5.91 8.94 -3.77
N ASP A 71 -6.59 8.94 -2.63
CA ASP A 71 -8.06 8.89 -2.55
C ASP A 71 -8.71 10.12 -3.19
N GLN A 72 -8.07 11.29 -3.12
CA GLN A 72 -8.55 12.51 -3.81
C GLN A 72 -8.71 12.31 -5.32
N LEU A 73 -7.87 11.48 -5.95
CA LEU A 73 -7.94 11.22 -7.38
C LEU A 73 -8.98 10.15 -7.76
N HIS A 74 -9.45 9.36 -6.79
CA HIS A 74 -10.28 8.18 -7.05
C HIS A 74 -11.72 8.39 -6.62
N LYS A 75 -12.64 7.68 -7.29
CA LYS A 75 -14.07 7.66 -6.90
C LYS A 75 -14.39 6.51 -5.93
N ASP A 76 -13.54 5.50 -5.89
CA ASP A 76 -13.58 4.32 -5.03
C ASP A 76 -12.14 3.82 -4.82
N SER A 77 -11.94 2.71 -4.12
CA SER A 77 -10.59 2.23 -3.76
C SER A 77 -9.68 1.90 -4.96
N LEU A 78 -10.23 1.67 -6.15
CA LEU A 78 -9.49 1.17 -7.31
C LEU A 78 -9.65 2.02 -8.57
N THR A 79 -10.69 2.86 -8.64
CA THR A 79 -11.07 3.54 -9.89
C THR A 79 -10.72 5.01 -9.87
N LEU A 80 -9.74 5.38 -10.70
CA LEU A 80 -9.39 6.77 -10.95
C LEU A 80 -10.58 7.55 -11.56
N LYS A 81 -10.83 8.77 -11.09
CA LYS A 81 -11.90 9.63 -11.64
C LYS A 81 -11.67 9.85 -13.14
N PRO A 82 -12.67 9.57 -14.03
CA PRO A 82 -12.48 9.67 -15.47
C PRO A 82 -12.03 11.06 -15.96
N SER A 83 -12.52 12.12 -15.32
CA SER A 83 -12.12 13.51 -15.63
C SER A 83 -10.66 13.78 -15.31
N ILE A 84 -10.17 13.29 -14.16
CA ILE A 84 -8.76 13.40 -13.74
C ILE A 84 -7.88 12.58 -14.68
N LYS A 85 -8.26 11.33 -14.97
CA LYS A 85 -7.54 10.47 -15.92
C LYS A 85 -7.35 11.17 -17.27
N ARG A 86 -8.43 11.70 -17.84
CA ARG A 86 -8.40 12.43 -19.11
C ARG A 86 -7.51 13.68 -19.02
N SER A 87 -7.62 14.44 -17.94
CA SER A 87 -6.83 15.65 -17.75
C SER A 87 -5.33 15.38 -17.67
N ILE A 88 -4.91 14.35 -16.92
CA ILE A 88 -3.51 13.95 -16.79
C ILE A 88 -2.97 13.47 -18.14
N LEU A 89 -3.67 12.58 -18.84
CA LEU A 89 -3.24 12.06 -20.15
C LEU A 89 -3.14 13.15 -21.21
N ASN A 90 -4.12 14.07 -21.27
CA ASN A 90 -4.08 15.22 -22.17
C ASN A 90 -2.90 16.15 -21.86
N ARG A 91 -2.61 16.37 -20.57
CA ARG A 91 -1.45 17.18 -20.18
C ARG A 91 -0.15 16.49 -20.56
N PHE A 92 -0.02 15.20 -20.28
CA PHE A 92 1.16 14.41 -20.64
C PHE A 92 1.45 14.48 -22.13
N SER A 93 0.43 14.28 -22.98
CA SER A 93 0.57 14.40 -24.43
C SER A 93 1.10 15.78 -24.85
N ARG A 94 0.54 16.87 -24.30
CA ARG A 94 1.00 18.24 -24.59
C ARG A 94 2.44 18.49 -24.17
N ILE A 95 2.86 18.00 -23.00
CA ILE A 95 4.23 18.14 -22.51
C ILE A 95 5.20 17.39 -23.44
N VAL A 96 4.87 16.15 -23.81
CA VAL A 96 5.69 15.35 -24.73
C VAL A 96 5.79 16.01 -26.10
N SER A 97 4.69 16.50 -26.67
CA SER A 97 4.70 17.16 -27.98
C SER A 97 5.53 18.46 -28.01
N ALA A 98 5.65 19.15 -26.87
CA ALA A 98 6.46 20.35 -26.73
C ALA A 98 7.93 20.06 -26.36
N SER A 99 8.27 18.81 -26.06
CA SER A 99 9.62 18.39 -25.67
C SER A 99 10.57 18.36 -26.88
N PRO A 100 11.88 18.63 -26.70
CA PRO A 100 12.89 18.48 -27.76
C PRO A 100 12.98 17.06 -28.35
N SER A 101 12.58 16.05 -27.59
CA SER A 101 12.67 14.62 -27.95
C SER A 101 11.32 13.91 -27.85
N PRO A 102 10.33 14.26 -28.68
CA PRO A 102 8.96 13.75 -28.54
C PRO A 102 8.85 12.24 -28.83
N LYS A 103 9.79 11.69 -29.62
CA LYS A 103 9.78 10.27 -30.02
C LYS A 103 10.07 9.29 -28.87
N GLN A 104 10.54 9.78 -27.71
CA GLN A 104 10.82 8.92 -26.55
C GLN A 104 9.55 8.36 -25.90
N PHE A 105 8.42 9.06 -26.03
CA PHE A 105 7.16 8.68 -25.39
C PHE A 105 6.07 8.49 -26.44
N ASN A 106 5.42 7.33 -26.42
CA ASN A 106 4.20 7.09 -27.18
C ASN A 106 3.01 7.55 -26.33
N THR A 107 2.33 8.60 -26.77
CA THR A 107 1.20 9.19 -26.06
C THR A 107 -0.15 8.61 -26.50
N ASP A 108 -0.15 7.73 -27.49
CA ASP A 108 -1.38 7.13 -28.02
C ASP A 108 -1.84 5.99 -27.12
N ASN A 109 -3.14 6.03 -26.77
CA ASN A 109 -3.81 5.00 -25.98
C ASN A 109 -3.11 4.65 -24.64
N VAL A 110 -2.38 5.58 -24.01
CA VAL A 110 -1.66 5.32 -22.75
C VAL A 110 -2.61 4.82 -21.63
N HIS A 111 -2.20 3.75 -20.96
CA HIS A 111 -2.86 3.25 -19.77
C HIS A 111 -2.32 3.98 -18.51
N LEU A 112 -3.12 4.88 -17.94
CA LEU A 112 -2.79 5.54 -16.68
C LEU A 112 -3.17 4.65 -15.50
N ILE A 113 -2.20 4.38 -14.63
CA ILE A 113 -2.38 3.81 -13.29
C ILE A 113 -1.77 4.72 -12.23
N THR A 114 -2.16 4.50 -10.99
CA THR A 114 -1.67 5.21 -9.82
C THR A 114 -1.41 4.19 -8.71
N ASP A 115 -0.36 4.40 -7.94
CA ASP A 115 -0.01 3.58 -6.78
C ASP A 115 0.08 4.44 -5.51
N ASP A 116 -0.32 3.89 -4.37
CA ASP A 116 -0.23 4.53 -3.04
C ASP A 116 1.05 4.06 -2.32
N PHE A 117 2.02 4.97 -2.21
CA PHE A 117 3.30 4.68 -1.58
C PHE A 117 3.18 4.45 -0.07
N SER A 118 2.44 5.29 0.64
CA SER A 118 2.29 5.17 2.10
C SER A 118 1.64 3.85 2.52
N ARG A 119 0.64 3.38 1.77
CA ARG A 119 0.00 2.09 2.03
C ARG A 119 0.94 0.92 1.82
N GLU A 120 1.72 0.93 0.74
CA GLU A 120 2.74 -0.10 0.49
C GLU A 120 3.86 -0.06 1.55
N ALA A 121 4.29 1.13 1.96
CA ALA A 121 5.30 1.29 3.01
C ALA A 121 4.82 0.71 4.35
N ILE A 122 3.57 0.99 4.75
CA ILE A 122 2.94 0.38 5.93
C ILE A 122 2.84 -1.14 5.75
N GLY A 123 2.42 -1.62 4.58
CA GLY A 123 2.34 -3.05 4.28
C GLY A 123 3.67 -3.78 4.49
N ARG A 124 4.76 -3.19 4.03
CA ARG A 124 6.13 -3.72 4.21
C ARG A 124 6.61 -3.64 5.66
N ALA A 125 6.27 -2.60 6.40
CA ALA A 125 6.57 -2.49 7.83
C ALA A 125 5.85 -3.60 8.62
N THR A 126 4.57 -3.82 8.31
CA THR A 126 3.77 -4.90 8.89
C THR A 126 4.34 -6.28 8.54
N GLU A 127 4.75 -6.51 7.29
CA GLU A 127 5.39 -7.76 6.87
C GLU A 127 6.68 -8.06 7.65
N GLN A 128 7.52 -7.04 7.86
CA GLN A 128 8.74 -7.19 8.67
C GLN A 128 8.44 -7.52 10.12
N PHE A 129 7.45 -6.85 10.73
CA PHE A 129 6.97 -7.19 12.06
C PHE A 129 6.47 -8.64 12.14
N LEU A 130 5.62 -9.06 11.20
CA LEU A 130 5.06 -10.41 11.19
C LEU A 130 6.15 -11.48 11.09
N ARG A 131 7.21 -11.20 10.33
CA ARG A 131 8.34 -12.11 10.14
C ARG A 131 9.27 -12.18 11.35
N ASN A 132 9.52 -11.06 12.01
CA ASN A 132 10.62 -10.93 12.97
C ASN A 132 10.17 -10.87 14.44
N ASP A 133 8.98 -10.33 14.72
CA ASP A 133 8.55 -9.94 16.07
C ASP A 133 7.19 -10.50 16.50
N SER A 134 6.35 -10.99 15.58
CA SER A 134 5.00 -11.49 15.91
C SER A 134 5.00 -12.54 17.03
N GLN A 135 5.93 -13.49 16.99
CA GLN A 135 6.06 -14.53 18.01
C GLN A 135 6.43 -13.98 19.40
N THR A 136 7.07 -12.81 19.46
CA THR A 136 7.35 -12.17 20.76
C THR A 136 6.06 -11.69 21.44
N ILE A 137 5.03 -11.34 20.67
CA ILE A 137 3.70 -11.01 21.21
C ILE A 137 3.09 -12.26 21.84
N VAL A 138 3.13 -13.41 21.14
CA VAL A 138 2.61 -14.69 21.68
C VAL A 138 3.27 -15.03 23.01
N VAL A 139 4.60 -14.88 23.11
CA VAL A 139 5.37 -15.15 24.34
C VAL A 139 5.05 -14.18 25.47
N ASN A 140 4.82 -12.90 25.17
CA ASN A 140 4.57 -11.87 26.17
C ASN A 140 3.15 -11.93 26.76
N PHE A 141 2.23 -12.62 26.09
CA PHE A 141 0.83 -12.74 26.49
C PHE A 141 0.41 -14.22 26.62
N PRO A 142 1.05 -15.00 27.51
CA PRO A 142 0.81 -16.44 27.63
C PRO A 142 -0.64 -16.78 28.06
N ASP A 143 -1.27 -15.90 28.84
CA ASP A 143 -2.63 -16.09 29.35
C ASP A 143 -3.72 -15.69 28.34
N ALA A 144 -3.34 -15.11 27.20
CA ALA A 144 -4.29 -14.63 26.20
C ALA A 144 -4.74 -15.71 25.21
N ASN A 145 -4.21 -16.95 25.28
CA ASN A 145 -4.56 -18.06 24.38
C ASN A 145 -4.45 -17.68 22.89
N ILE A 146 -3.38 -16.98 22.51
CA ILE A 146 -3.10 -16.64 21.11
C ILE A 146 -2.66 -17.90 20.37
N TRP A 147 -3.37 -18.24 19.30
CA TRP A 147 -3.02 -19.32 18.39
C TRP A 147 -1.98 -18.88 17.36
N ASP A 148 -2.22 -17.76 16.67
CA ASP A 148 -1.34 -17.25 15.63
C ASP A 148 -1.52 -15.73 15.42
N ILE A 149 -0.54 -15.08 14.80
CA ILE A 149 -0.63 -13.70 14.35
C ILE A 149 -0.23 -13.65 12.88
N SER A 150 -1.19 -13.28 12.04
CA SER A 150 -1.02 -13.19 10.59
C SER A 150 -1.42 -11.83 10.08
N GLY A 151 -1.17 -11.55 8.80
CA GLY A 151 -1.56 -10.27 8.22
C GLY A 151 -1.20 -10.13 6.75
N PHE A 152 -1.81 -9.12 6.13
CA PHE A 152 -1.62 -8.81 4.73
C PHE A 152 -1.90 -7.32 4.45
N SER A 153 -1.10 -6.71 3.58
CA SER A 153 -1.30 -5.33 3.10
C SER A 153 -1.54 -4.29 4.21
N GLY A 154 -0.83 -4.41 5.33
CA GLY A 154 -0.92 -3.48 6.47
C GLY A 154 -1.96 -3.85 7.53
N LEU A 155 -2.84 -4.84 7.27
CA LEU A 155 -3.75 -5.40 8.28
C LEU A 155 -3.03 -6.52 9.05
N ILE A 156 -3.14 -6.47 10.38
CA ILE A 156 -2.75 -7.55 11.30
C ILE A 156 -4.01 -8.20 11.86
N VAL A 157 -4.01 -9.53 11.96
CA VAL A 157 -5.05 -10.30 12.65
C VAL A 157 -4.37 -11.16 13.70
N VAL A 158 -4.79 -10.96 14.95
CA VAL A 158 -4.42 -11.82 16.07
C VAL A 158 -5.52 -12.86 16.22
N PHE A 159 -5.17 -14.13 16.05
CA PHE A 159 -6.09 -15.24 16.21
C PHE A 159 -5.95 -15.82 17.62
N TYR A 160 -7.01 -15.76 18.40
CA TYR A 160 -7.11 -16.56 19.63
C TYR A 160 -7.57 -17.98 19.30
N HIS A 161 -7.55 -18.89 20.26
CA HIS A 161 -8.03 -20.26 20.05
C HIS A 161 -9.55 -20.31 19.82
N THR A 162 -10.33 -19.58 20.61
CA THR A 162 -11.81 -19.63 20.58
C THR A 162 -12.46 -18.25 20.50
N GLU A 163 -13.74 -18.20 20.17
CA GLU A 163 -14.54 -16.96 20.24
C GLU A 163 -14.67 -16.45 21.69
N ASP A 164 -14.75 -17.37 22.66
CA ASP A 164 -14.80 -17.02 24.08
C ASP A 164 -13.50 -16.33 24.55
N ASP A 165 -12.35 -16.73 24.01
CA ASP A 165 -11.07 -16.05 24.25
C ASP A 165 -11.10 -14.61 23.72
N ILE A 166 -11.73 -14.35 22.56
CA ILE A 166 -11.91 -12.97 22.04
C ILE A 166 -12.69 -12.15 23.07
N VAL A 167 -13.85 -12.64 23.50
CA VAL A 167 -14.73 -11.91 24.43
C VAL A 167 -14.06 -11.71 25.78
N GLY A 168 -13.39 -12.74 26.31
CA GLY A 168 -12.66 -12.70 27.58
C GLY A 168 -11.52 -11.69 27.54
N ASN A 169 -10.68 -11.75 26.51
CA ASN A 169 -9.52 -10.87 26.33
C ASN A 169 -9.90 -9.43 26.02
N GLN A 170 -11.07 -9.19 25.42
CA GLN A 170 -11.59 -7.84 25.27
C GLN A 170 -12.06 -7.27 26.61
N LYS A 171 -12.80 -8.07 27.41
CA LYS A 171 -13.32 -7.62 28.71
C LYS A 171 -12.24 -7.34 29.75
N ASN A 172 -11.15 -8.11 29.74
CA ASN A 172 -10.06 -7.98 30.71
C ASN A 172 -8.96 -7.00 30.24
N GLY A 173 -9.08 -6.39 29.05
CA GLY A 173 -8.12 -5.43 28.50
C GLY A 173 -6.89 -6.04 27.82
N GLN A 174 -6.76 -7.36 27.76
CA GLN A 174 -5.63 -8.03 27.07
C GLN A 174 -5.58 -7.69 25.58
N SER A 175 -6.74 -7.62 24.91
CA SER A 175 -6.80 -7.24 23.49
C SER A 175 -6.25 -5.83 23.25
N ASP A 176 -6.50 -4.88 24.15
CA ASP A 176 -5.97 -3.53 24.01
C ASP A 176 -4.46 -3.48 24.28
N ALA A 177 -3.99 -4.25 25.28
CA ALA A 177 -2.56 -4.39 25.56
C ALA A 177 -1.79 -5.04 24.39
N ILE A 178 -2.36 -6.09 23.79
CA ILE A 178 -1.82 -6.75 22.59
C ILE A 178 -1.79 -5.77 21.42
N ARG A 179 -2.89 -5.04 21.18
CA ARG A 179 -2.94 -4.03 20.10
C ARG A 179 -1.83 -2.99 20.27
N GLN A 180 -1.65 -2.46 21.48
CA GLN A 180 -0.61 -1.48 21.77
C GLN A 180 0.79 -2.07 21.58
N SER A 181 1.03 -3.30 22.06
CA SER A 181 2.31 -3.98 21.89
C SER A 181 2.66 -4.22 20.43
N CYS A 182 1.70 -4.68 19.62
CA CYS A 182 1.87 -4.81 18.17
C CYS A 182 2.18 -3.46 17.50
N TYR A 183 1.46 -2.40 17.84
CA TYR A 183 1.71 -1.06 17.29
C TYR A 183 3.14 -0.58 17.60
N GLU A 184 3.59 -0.72 18.84
CA GLU A 184 4.94 -0.36 19.27
C GLU A 184 6.02 -1.18 18.57
N LYS A 185 5.74 -2.45 18.28
CA LYS A 185 6.65 -3.36 17.57
C LYS A 185 6.70 -3.12 16.07
N VAL A 186 5.63 -2.63 15.44
CA VAL A 186 5.62 -2.29 14.01
C VAL A 186 6.34 -0.95 13.76
N LYS A 187 6.20 0.01 14.68
CA LYS A 187 6.71 1.38 14.52
C LYS A 187 8.20 1.49 14.12
N PRO A 188 9.14 0.69 14.64
CA PRO A 188 10.54 0.70 14.19
C PRO A 188 10.75 0.34 12.71
N TYR A 189 9.84 -0.43 12.11
CA TYR A 189 9.89 -0.81 10.70
C TYR A 189 9.27 0.25 9.77
N ASP A 190 8.52 1.20 10.31
CA ASP A 190 7.92 2.31 9.56
C ASP A 190 8.94 3.44 9.34
N GLU A 191 9.77 3.26 8.31
CA GLU A 191 10.84 4.18 7.93
C GLU A 191 10.37 5.65 7.78
N PHE A 192 9.15 5.84 7.27
CA PHE A 192 8.64 7.17 6.90
C PHE A 192 7.63 7.74 7.89
N ARG A 193 7.35 7.04 8.99
CA ARG A 193 6.41 7.47 10.03
C ARG A 193 4.99 7.70 9.49
N TYR A 194 4.56 6.89 8.52
CA TYR A 194 3.19 6.94 8.01
C TYR A 194 2.18 6.30 8.98
N LEU A 195 2.65 5.39 9.83
CA LEU A 195 1.85 4.66 10.79
C LEU A 195 1.54 5.54 12.01
N THR A 196 0.25 5.79 12.17
CA THR A 196 -0.36 6.53 13.27
C THR A 196 -1.38 5.61 13.96
N PRO A 197 -1.75 5.85 15.22
CA PRO A 197 -2.71 5.00 15.92
C PRO A 197 -4.04 4.83 15.16
N ASP A 198 -4.51 5.87 14.48
CA ASP A 198 -5.73 5.84 13.65
C ASP A 198 -5.58 5.03 12.35
N LYS A 199 -4.36 4.93 11.82
CA LYS A 199 -4.05 4.12 10.62
C LYS A 199 -3.60 2.70 10.94
N PHE A 200 -3.37 2.38 12.21
CA PHE A 200 -2.97 1.04 12.62
C PHE A 200 -4.15 0.08 12.56
N SER A 201 -4.11 -0.84 11.60
CA SER A 201 -5.18 -1.79 11.35
C SER A 201 -4.87 -3.14 12.00
N LEU A 202 -5.52 -3.41 13.13
CA LEU A 202 -5.44 -4.70 13.81
C LEU A 202 -6.84 -5.20 14.15
N LYS A 203 -7.09 -6.48 13.88
CA LYS A 203 -8.32 -7.19 14.26
C LYS A 203 -8.02 -8.40 15.13
N PHE A 204 -9.04 -8.84 15.85
CA PHE A 204 -9.03 -10.08 16.60
C PHE A 204 -10.01 -11.04 15.95
N ASP A 205 -9.60 -12.29 15.82
CA ASP A 205 -10.40 -13.38 15.26
C ASP A 205 -10.03 -14.67 15.99
N SER A 206 -10.59 -15.82 15.61
CA SER A 206 -10.31 -17.09 16.26
C SER A 206 -9.94 -18.20 15.29
N LYS A 207 -9.15 -19.16 15.79
CA LYS A 207 -8.93 -20.43 15.12
C LYS A 207 -10.25 -21.17 14.90
N GLN A 208 -11.16 -21.11 15.87
CA GLN A 208 -12.49 -21.70 15.76
C GLN A 208 -13.24 -21.21 14.51
N ASN A 209 -13.25 -19.89 14.27
CA ASN A 209 -13.85 -19.31 13.08
C ASN A 209 -13.16 -19.80 11.80
N VAL A 210 -11.82 -19.85 11.79
CA VAL A 210 -11.04 -20.39 10.66
C VAL A 210 -11.40 -21.86 10.38
N ASP A 211 -11.53 -22.69 11.42
CA ASP A 211 -11.88 -24.10 11.30
C ASP A 211 -13.32 -24.29 10.78
N GLU A 212 -14.28 -23.58 11.35
CA GLU A 212 -15.72 -23.74 11.07
C GLU A 212 -16.14 -23.09 9.74
N ASN A 213 -15.71 -21.86 9.49
CA ASN A 213 -16.18 -21.05 8.36
C ASN A 213 -15.21 -21.03 7.17
N TYR A 214 -13.94 -21.40 7.39
CA TYR A 214 -12.89 -21.36 6.37
C TYR A 214 -12.17 -22.71 6.18
N LYS A 215 -12.80 -23.80 6.63
CA LYS A 215 -12.31 -25.19 6.45
C LYS A 215 -10.89 -25.39 7.02
N GLY A 216 -10.55 -24.67 8.08
CA GLY A 216 -9.22 -24.71 8.69
C GLY A 216 -8.11 -24.12 7.82
N SER A 217 -8.43 -23.34 6.78
CA SER A 217 -7.46 -22.84 5.82
C SER A 217 -7.32 -21.33 5.87
N MET A 218 -6.13 -20.86 6.26
CA MET A 218 -5.75 -19.44 6.17
C MET A 218 -5.82 -18.91 4.74
N PHE A 219 -5.66 -19.75 3.72
CA PHE A 219 -5.87 -19.35 2.33
C PHE A 219 -7.32 -18.94 2.05
N TYR A 220 -8.30 -19.67 2.59
CA TYR A 220 -9.72 -19.30 2.43
C TYR A 220 -10.11 -18.12 3.31
N TYR A 221 -9.48 -17.95 4.46
CA TYR A 221 -9.67 -16.77 5.31
C TYR A 221 -9.30 -15.46 4.61
N TRP A 222 -8.16 -15.46 3.89
CA TRP A 222 -7.63 -14.27 3.22
C TRP A 222 -8.18 -14.03 1.80
N ARG A 223 -9.09 -14.88 1.31
CA ARG A 223 -9.64 -14.82 -0.04
C ARG A 223 -10.89 -13.96 -0.13
#